data_AF-A0A7L3GNZ4-F1
#
_entry.id   AF-A0A7L3GNZ4-F1
#
_cell.length_a   1.000
_cell.length_b   1.000
_cell.length_c   1.000
_cell.angle_alpha   90.00
_cell.angle_beta   90.00
_cell.angle_gamma   90.00
#
_symmetry.space_group_name_H-M   'P 1'
#
loop_
_entity.id
_entity.type
_entity.pdbx_description
1 polymer ?
#
loop_
_entity_poly.entity_id
_entity_poly.type
_entity_poly.pdbx_seq_one_letter_code
_entity_poly.pdbx_strand_id
1 'polypeptide(L)'
;LALGETGIGKSTLINSLFNTSFDDPVSTHFLPNVGLRARTYELQESNVLLKLTIVNTVGFGDQINKEDSYQPIVDYIDAQFEAYLQEELKIKRSLFSYHDTRIHVCLYFVSPTGHSL
;
A
#
# COMPACT_ATOMS: atom_id res chain seq x y z
N LEU A 1 0.21 1.89 2.98
CA LEU A 1 -0.79 1.08 2.28
C LEU A 1 -2.07 1.90 2.13
N ALA A 2 -2.57 2.11 0.92
CA ALA A 2 -3.87 2.72 0.65
C ALA A 2 -4.86 1.65 0.20
N LEU A 3 -5.88 1.43 1.04
CA LEU A 3 -6.94 0.44 0.83
C LEU A 3 -8.24 1.15 0.49
N GLY A 4 -8.96 0.67 -0.51
CA GLY A 4 -10.28 1.18 -0.86
C GLY A 4 -10.64 0.91 -2.30
N GLU A 5 -11.88 1.24 -2.65
CA GLU A 5 -12.47 0.97 -3.97
C GLU A 5 -11.69 1.61 -5.12
N THR A 6 -11.76 1.00 -6.30
CA THR A 6 -11.20 1.59 -7.52
C THR A 6 -11.84 2.96 -7.78
N GLY A 7 -11.02 3.98 -8.01
CA GLY A 7 -11.50 5.34 -8.27
C GLY A 7 -11.84 6.21 -7.05
N ILE A 8 -11.72 5.72 -5.80
CA ILE A 8 -12.09 6.49 -4.60
C ILE A 8 -11.18 7.69 -4.26
N GLY A 9 -10.13 7.94 -5.06
CA GLY A 9 -9.20 9.05 -4.85
C GLY A 9 -7.95 8.72 -4.01
N LYS A 10 -7.57 7.44 -3.91
CA LYS A 10 -6.36 6.99 -3.21
C LYS A 10 -5.10 7.75 -3.64
N SER A 11 -4.81 7.73 -4.94
CA SER A 11 -3.63 8.38 -5.52
C SER A 11 -3.70 9.91 -5.38
N THR A 12 -4.89 10.49 -5.53
CA THR A 12 -5.12 11.93 -5.35
C THR A 12 -4.79 12.37 -3.92
N LEU A 13 -5.27 11.64 -2.90
CA LEU A 13 -4.97 11.97 -1.49
C LEU A 13 -3.47 11.88 -1.23
N ILE A 14 -2.81 10.82 -1.70
CA ILE A 14 -1.37 10.63 -1.49
C ILE A 14 -0.56 11.75 -2.17
N ASN A 15 -0.94 12.14 -3.40
CA ASN A 15 -0.31 13.26 -4.09
C ASN A 15 -0.46 14.58 -3.31
N SER A 16 -1.64 14.83 -2.74
CA SER A 16 -1.87 16.02 -1.91
C SER A 16 -1.11 15.99 -0.59
N LEU A 17 -0.96 14.83 0.05
CA LEU A 17 -0.24 14.69 1.32
C LEU A 17 1.25 15.03 1.21
N PHE A 18 1.89 14.60 0.12
CA PHE A 18 3.32 14.84 -0.12
C PHE A 18 3.58 15.98 -1.12
N ASN A 19 2.53 16.72 -1.49
CA ASN A 19 2.58 17.81 -2.48
C ASN A 19 3.39 17.44 -3.74
N THR A 20 3.28 16.19 -4.20
CA THR A 20 4.10 15.59 -5.26
C THR A 20 3.20 14.78 -6.18
N SER A 21 3.50 14.76 -7.48
CA SER A 21 2.79 13.93 -8.45
C SER A 21 3.46 12.57 -8.57
N PHE A 22 2.97 11.58 -7.83
CA PHE A 22 3.38 10.20 -8.04
C PHE A 22 2.74 9.68 -9.33
N ASP A 23 3.54 9.08 -10.21
CA ASP A 23 2.98 8.27 -11.29
C ASP A 23 2.21 7.12 -10.63
N ASP A 24 0.90 7.03 -10.89
CA ASP A 24 0.06 5.91 -10.51
C ASP A 24 -1.09 5.80 -11.54
N PRO A 25 -0.98 4.87 -12.50
CA PRO A 25 -1.96 4.79 -13.57
C PRO A 25 -3.30 4.31 -13.01
N VAL A 26 -4.36 4.90 -13.56
CA VAL A 26 -5.74 4.58 -13.19
C VAL A 26 -6.00 3.10 -13.41
N SER A 27 -6.50 2.44 -12.36
CA SER A 27 -6.91 1.03 -12.43
C SER A 27 -8.27 0.91 -13.07
N THR A 28 -8.49 -0.17 -13.83
CA THR A 28 -9.80 -0.46 -14.42
C THR A 28 -10.67 -1.20 -13.42
N HIS A 29 -12.00 -1.06 -13.56
CA HIS A 29 -12.98 -1.79 -12.76
C HIS A 29 -13.19 -3.25 -13.20
N PHE A 30 -12.40 -3.74 -14.16
CA PHE A 30 -12.55 -5.07 -14.76
C PHE A 30 -11.46 -6.03 -14.32
N LEU A 31 -10.74 -5.69 -13.24
CA LEU A 31 -9.71 -6.56 -12.70
C LEU A 31 -10.38 -7.81 -12.10
N PRO A 32 -9.93 -9.03 -12.48
CA PRO A 32 -10.57 -10.26 -12.02
C PRO A 32 -10.31 -10.54 -10.54
N ASN A 33 -9.22 -10.02 -9.98
CA ASN A 33 -8.79 -10.23 -8.61
C ASN A 33 -8.27 -8.93 -8.00
N VAL A 34 -8.29 -8.87 -6.67
CA VAL A 34 -7.58 -7.82 -5.91
C VAL A 34 -6.08 -8.03 -6.03
N GLY A 35 -5.37 -6.97 -6.37
CA GLY A 35 -3.91 -6.95 -6.41
C GLY A 35 -3.35 -5.79 -5.60
N LEU A 36 -2.05 -5.83 -5.39
CA LEU A 36 -1.30 -4.75 -4.75
C LEU A 36 -0.21 -4.26 -5.69
N ARG A 37 -0.04 -2.94 -5.72
CA ARG A 37 1.03 -2.28 -6.44
C ARG A 37 1.88 -1.49 -5.46
N ALA A 38 3.11 -1.93 -5.27
CA ALA A 38 4.10 -1.20 -4.48
C ALA A 38 4.99 -0.35 -5.41
N ARG A 39 5.20 0.92 -5.04
CA ARG A 39 6.16 1.81 -5.70
C ARG A 39 6.94 2.57 -4.64
N THR A 40 8.26 2.58 -4.79
CA THR A 40 9.16 3.27 -3.87
C THR A 40 9.70 4.54 -4.51
N TYR A 41 9.68 5.62 -3.74
CA TYR A 41 10.12 6.94 -4.14
C TYR A 41 11.11 7.46 -3.10
N GLU A 42 12.08 8.24 -3.55
CA GLU A 42 12.98 8.99 -2.69
C GLU A 42 12.54 10.45 -2.70
N LEU A 43 12.19 10.95 -1.53
CA LEU A 43 11.64 12.27 -1.33
C LEU A 43 12.48 13.02 -0.30
N GLN A 44 12.53 14.34 -0.41
CA GLN A 44 13.08 15.19 0.62
C GLN A 44 11.95 15.97 1.28
N GLU A 45 11.50 15.48 2.44
CA GLU A 45 10.47 16.13 3.24
C GLU A 45 11.17 17.02 4.28
N SER A 46 11.15 18.32 4.04
CA SER A 46 11.90 19.32 4.83
C SER A 46 13.41 19.00 4.87
N ASN A 47 13.91 18.51 6.01
CA ASN A 47 15.32 18.18 6.24
C ASN A 47 15.57 16.65 6.35
N VAL A 48 14.58 15.82 6.01
CA VAL A 48 14.67 14.36 6.11
C VAL A 48 14.63 13.76 4.71
N LEU A 49 15.63 12.94 4.39
CA LEU A 49 15.59 12.06 3.21
C LEU A 49 14.66 10.89 3.52
N LEU A 50 13.50 10.90 2.89
CA LEU A 50 12.45 9.90 3.08
C LEU A 50 12.44 8.93 1.90
N LYS A 51 12.67 7.65 2.19
CA LYS A 51 12.42 6.56 1.23
C LYS A 51 10.98 6.06 1.43
N LEU A 52 10.05 6.64 0.69
CA LEU A 52 8.63 6.36 0.81
C LEU A 52 8.22 5.22 -0.11
N THR A 53 7.64 4.15 0.44
CA THR A 53 7.00 3.09 -0.35
C THR A 53 5.49 3.22 -0.25
N ILE A 54 4.85 3.54 -1.38
CA ILE A 54 3.40 3.61 -1.52
C ILE A 54 2.93 2.26 -2.05
N VAL A 55 2.03 1.62 -1.30
CA VAL A 55 1.37 0.37 -1.71
C VAL A 55 -0.10 0.64 -1.88
N ASN A 56 -0.62 0.47 -3.10
CA ASN A 56 -2.01 0.73 -3.45
C ASN A 56 -2.72 -0.57 -3.80
N THR A 57 -3.97 -0.73 -3.36
CA THR A 57 -4.83 -1.79 -3.86
C THR A 57 -5.39 -1.45 -5.23
N VAL A 58 -5.37 -2.44 -6.10
CA VAL A 58 -6.02 -2.43 -7.42
C VAL A 58 -7.09 -3.50 -7.44
N GLY A 59 -8.23 -3.24 -8.07
CA GLY A 59 -9.30 -4.24 -8.17
C GLY A 59 -10.13 -4.43 -6.89
N PHE A 60 -9.84 -3.70 -5.80
CA PHE A 60 -10.55 -3.86 -4.54
C PHE A 60 -12.00 -3.38 -4.67
N GLY A 61 -12.96 -4.26 -4.39
CA GLY A 61 -14.39 -3.96 -4.48
C GLY A 61 -15.00 -4.07 -5.89
N ASP A 62 -14.21 -4.40 -6.91
CA ASP A 62 -14.67 -4.47 -8.32
C ASP A 62 -15.35 -5.81 -8.66
N GLN A 63 -15.03 -6.88 -7.93
CA GLN A 63 -15.60 -8.21 -8.18
C GLN A 63 -17.03 -8.33 -7.63
N ILE A 64 -17.85 -9.18 -8.26
CA ILE A 64 -19.20 -9.52 -7.75
C ILE A 64 -19.08 -10.34 -6.47
N ASN A 65 -18.24 -11.38 -6.47
CA ASN A 65 -17.87 -12.09 -5.24
C ASN A 65 -16.67 -11.40 -4.59
N LYS A 66 -16.81 -11.03 -3.31
CA LYS A 66 -15.83 -10.26 -2.54
C LYS A 66 -15.36 -10.98 -1.27
N GLU A 67 -15.73 -12.25 -1.08
CA GLU A 67 -15.46 -12.99 0.16
C GLU A 67 -13.97 -12.99 0.54
N ASP A 68 -13.07 -13.24 -0.43
CA ASP A 68 -11.62 -13.35 -0.19
C ASP A 68 -10.82 -12.12 -0.67
N SER A 69 -11.47 -10.97 -0.86
CA SER A 69 -10.80 -9.76 -1.35
C SER A 69 -9.69 -9.24 -0.41
N TYR A 70 -9.71 -9.64 0.87
CA TYR A 70 -8.69 -9.28 1.85
C TYR A 70 -7.43 -10.16 1.76
N GLN A 71 -7.53 -11.37 1.22
CA GLN A 71 -6.45 -12.35 1.26
C GLN A 71 -5.15 -11.81 0.63
N PRO A 72 -5.17 -11.20 -0.58
CA PRO A 72 -3.95 -10.66 -1.18
C PRO A 72 -3.33 -9.51 -0.37
N ILE A 73 -4.15 -8.79 0.42
CA ILE A 73 -3.70 -7.70 1.27
C ILE A 73 -2.95 -8.25 2.48
N VAL A 74 -3.54 -9.25 3.15
CA VAL A 74 -2.94 -9.92 4.31
C VAL A 74 -1.65 -10.62 3.89
N ASP A 75 -1.68 -11.40 2.81
CA ASP A 75 -0.52 -12.14 2.31
C ASP A 75 0.69 -11.22 2.05
N TYR A 76 0.45 -10.02 1.54
CA TYR A 76 1.52 -9.04 1.32
C TYR A 76 2.09 -8.49 2.63
N ILE A 77 1.22 -8.15 3.58
CA ILE A 77 1.63 -7.64 4.90
C ILE A 77 2.46 -8.70 5.61
N ASP A 78 1.98 -9.95 5.63
CA ASP A 78 2.66 -11.08 6.25
C ASP A 78 4.00 -11.37 5.58
N ALA A 79 4.08 -11.28 4.24
CA ALA A 79 5.34 -11.41 3.52
C ALA A 79 6.37 -10.34 3.92
N GLN A 80 5.95 -9.10 4.20
CA GLN A 80 6.88 -8.05 4.67
C GLN A 80 7.33 -8.31 6.12
N PHE A 81 6.44 -8.81 6.98
CA PHE A 81 6.82 -9.19 8.34
C PHE A 81 7.77 -10.37 8.35
N GLU A 82 7.51 -11.40 7.54
CA GLU A 82 8.39 -12.56 7.41
C GLU A 82 9.76 -12.15 6.89
N ALA A 83 9.84 -11.28 5.87
CA ALA A 83 11.10 -10.77 5.34
C ALA A 83 11.94 -10.07 6.43
N TYR A 84 11.29 -9.27 7.28
CA TYR A 84 11.94 -8.62 8.41
C TYR A 84 12.41 -9.63 9.47
N LEU A 85 11.56 -10.59 9.83
CA LEU A 85 11.88 -11.63 10.80
C LEU A 85 13.09 -12.47 10.35
N GLN A 86 13.13 -12.84 9.07
CA GLN A 86 14.26 -13.58 8.49
C GLN A 86 15.57 -12.79 8.59
N GLU A 87 15.54 -11.46 8.43
CA GLU A 87 16.72 -10.61 8.64
C GLU A 87 17.16 -10.59 10.11
N GLU A 88 16.21 -10.50 11.04
CA GLU A 88 16.49 -10.56 12.47
C GLU A 88 17.07 -11.91 12.92
N LEU A 89 16.72 -13.01 12.25
CA LEU A 89 17.22 -14.35 12.58
C LEU A 89 18.63 -14.63 12.05
N LYS A 90 19.18 -13.80 11.14
CA LYS A 90 20.53 -14.00 10.59
C LYS A 90 21.61 -13.96 11.69
N ILE A 91 22.68 -14.72 11.48
CA ILE A 91 23.85 -14.76 12.39
C ILE A 91 24.67 -13.47 12.27
N LYS A 92 24.90 -12.99 11.04
CA LYS A 92 25.49 -11.68 10.77
C LYS A 92 24.41 -10.71 10.33
N ARG A 93 23.90 -9.92 11.28
CA ARG A 93 22.79 -9.00 11.07
C ARG A 93 23.30 -7.64 10.64
N SER A 94 22.64 -7.02 9.67
CA SER A 94 22.88 -5.63 9.28
C SER A 94 21.58 -4.83 9.29
N LEU A 95 20.85 -4.88 10.42
CA LEU A 95 19.54 -4.24 10.59
C LEU A 95 19.58 -2.73 10.37
N PHE A 96 20.69 -2.07 10.69
CA PHE A 96 20.87 -0.63 10.49
C PHE A 96 20.87 -0.23 9.01
N SER A 97 21.27 -1.13 8.12
CA SER A 97 21.27 -0.91 6.66
C SER A 97 20.10 -1.58 5.95
N TYR A 98 19.30 -2.35 6.69
CA TYR A 98 18.18 -3.08 6.11
C TYR A 98 17.06 -2.13 5.73
N HIS A 99 16.54 -2.28 4.52
CA HIS A 99 15.40 -1.51 4.08
C HIS A 99 14.13 -2.13 4.67
N ASP A 100 13.57 -1.48 5.70
CA ASP A 100 12.30 -1.91 6.30
C ASP A 100 11.15 -1.71 5.30
N THR A 101 10.60 -2.82 4.80
CA THR A 101 9.48 -2.85 3.84
C THR A 101 8.12 -3.09 4.50
N ARG A 102 8.07 -3.21 5.84
CA ARG A 102 6.81 -3.42 6.57
C ARG A 102 5.84 -2.27 6.32
N ILE A 103 4.54 -2.56 6.35
CA ILE A 103 3.51 -1.52 6.25
C ILE A 103 3.44 -0.76 7.58
N HIS A 104 3.94 0.47 7.61
CA HIS A 104 3.89 1.32 8.81
C HIS A 104 2.52 1.98 9.02
N VAL A 105 1.79 2.27 7.94
CA VAL A 105 0.47 2.94 7.99
C VAL A 105 -0.46 2.34 6.93
N CYS A 106 -1.71 2.11 7.33
CA CYS A 106 -2.82 1.75 6.46
C CYS A 106 -3.87 2.87 6.44
N LEU A 107 -4.09 3.46 5.26
CA LEU A 107 -5.16 4.41 5.01
C LEU A 107 -6.32 3.66 4.37
N TYR A 108 -7.42 3.48 5.13
CA TYR A 108 -8.63 2.84 4.65
C TYR A 108 -9.64 3.89 4.18
N PHE A 109 -9.94 3.87 2.88
CA PHE A 109 -10.86 4.80 2.25
C PHE A 109 -12.27 4.23 2.31
N VAL A 110 -13.13 4.90 3.06
CA VAL A 110 -14.55 4.59 3.15
C VAL A 110 -15.29 5.45 2.14
N SER A 111 -16.10 4.81 1.28
CA SER A 111 -16.93 5.53 0.32
C SER A 111 -17.95 6.41 1.04
N PRO A 112 -18.12 7.68 0.65
CA PRO A 112 -18.98 8.64 1.35
C PRO A 112 -20.46 8.39 1.01
N THR A 113 -21.01 7.25 1.44
CA THR A 113 -22.39 6.83 1.15
C THR A 113 -23.43 7.57 1.99
N GLY A 114 -23.02 8.23 3.08
CA GLY A 114 -23.93 8.89 4.02
C GLY A 114 -24.69 7.93 4.95
N HIS A 115 -24.35 6.64 4.92
CA HIS A 115 -24.91 5.59 5.77
C HIS A 115 -23.85 5.02 6.72
N SER A 116 -24.03 3.78 7.19
CA SER A 116 -23.01 3.05 7.96
C SER A 116 -21.98 2.38 7.04
N LEU A 117 -21.01 1.70 7.67
CA LEU A 117 -20.24 0.64 7.03
C LEU A 117 -21.12 -0.58 6.75
#